data_AF-A0A5D0UCL8-F1
#
_entry.id   AF-A0A5D0UCL8-F1
#
_cell.length_a   1.000
_cell.length_b   1.000
_cell.length_c   1.000
_cell.angle_alpha   90.00
_cell.angle_beta   90.00
_cell.angle_gamma   90.00
#
_symmetry.space_group_name_H-M   'P 1'
#
loop_
_entity.id
_entity.type
_entity.pdbx_description
1 polymer ?
#
loop_
_entity_poly.entity_id
_entity_poly.type
_entity_poly.pdbx_seq_one_letter_code
_entity_poly.pdbx_strand_id
1 'polypeptide(L)'
;MTKYHNWYVSTPQAAATAERDGGFSVNDYKGAQWCNMFVSWLGAQTGVKNMGWDAYTVQHATWFKKTDRWGHKPKPGAVVFFDWKNGSSGGIGGIDHVGIVVKDNGNGKITTVEGNTDNAVKKKVRDKSQVVGYGYPDYAS
;
A
#
# COMPACT_ATOMS: atom_id res chain seq x y z
N MET A 1 -17.58 -2.33 8.25
CA MET A 1 -17.24 -2.24 6.81
C MET A 1 -17.02 -0.78 6.43
N THR A 2 -16.00 -0.49 5.62
CA THR A 2 -15.70 0.87 5.14
C THR A 2 -16.00 0.96 3.64
N LYS A 3 -16.04 2.18 3.08
CA LYS A 3 -16.23 2.35 1.63
C LYS A 3 -15.14 1.65 0.79
N TYR A 4 -13.93 1.50 1.32
CA TYR A 4 -12.82 0.83 0.64
C TYR A 4 -13.04 -0.67 0.52
N HIS A 5 -13.60 -1.28 1.57
CA HIS A 5 -14.01 -2.68 1.51
C HIS A 5 -15.09 -2.88 0.46
N ASN A 6 -16.16 -2.09 0.52
CA ASN A 6 -17.30 -2.20 -0.39
C ASN A 6 -16.88 -2.02 -1.85
N TRP A 7 -15.97 -1.08 -2.12
CA TRP A 7 -15.41 -0.88 -3.44
C TRP A 7 -14.53 -2.05 -3.87
N TYR A 8 -13.61 -2.52 -3.02
CA TYR A 8 -12.68 -3.58 -3.41
C TYR A 8 -13.45 -4.86 -3.79
N VAL A 9 -14.39 -5.30 -2.95
CA VAL A 9 -15.20 -6.50 -3.21
C VAL A 9 -16.14 -6.37 -4.40
N SER A 10 -16.43 -5.15 -4.89
CA SER A 10 -17.25 -4.96 -6.08
C SER A 10 -16.44 -4.99 -7.38
N THR A 11 -15.13 -5.21 -7.31
CA THR A 11 -14.24 -5.19 -8.48
C THR A 11 -13.86 -6.61 -8.90
N PRO A 12 -13.61 -6.86 -10.20
CA PRO A 12 -13.17 -8.18 -10.65
C PRO A 12 -11.82 -8.58 -10.03
N GLN A 13 -11.00 -7.59 -9.62
CA GLN A 13 -9.72 -7.82 -8.95
C GLN A 13 -9.88 -8.55 -7.62
N ALA A 14 -10.98 -8.36 -6.89
CA ALA A 14 -11.16 -9.08 -5.63
C ALA A 14 -11.19 -10.60 -5.81
N ALA A 15 -11.90 -11.09 -6.84
CA ALA A 15 -11.92 -12.53 -7.13
C ALA A 15 -10.51 -13.01 -7.54
N ALA A 16 -9.84 -12.28 -8.43
CA ALA A 16 -8.51 -12.64 -8.91
C ALA A 16 -7.46 -12.66 -7.78
N THR A 17 -7.48 -11.68 -6.87
CA THR A 17 -6.53 -11.64 -5.75
C THR A 17 -6.86 -12.68 -4.68
N ALA A 18 -8.14 -12.96 -4.42
CA ALA A 18 -8.53 -14.01 -3.48
C ALA A 18 -8.10 -15.40 -3.95
N GLU A 19 -8.23 -15.68 -5.24
CA GLU A 19 -7.72 -16.92 -5.86
C GLU A 19 -6.18 -16.99 -5.77
N ARG A 20 -5.49 -15.92 -6.21
CA ARG A 20 -4.01 -15.85 -6.23
C ARG A 20 -3.40 -16.00 -4.83
N ASP A 21 -4.04 -15.46 -3.80
CA ASP A 21 -3.46 -15.30 -2.46
C ASP A 21 -3.87 -16.41 -1.48
N GLY A 22 -4.36 -17.55 -1.99
CA GLY A 22 -4.63 -18.74 -1.18
C GLY A 22 -6.01 -19.37 -1.39
N GLY A 23 -6.79 -18.89 -2.36
CA GLY A 23 -8.08 -19.50 -2.72
C GLY A 23 -9.18 -19.29 -1.68
N PHE A 24 -9.24 -18.10 -1.07
CA PHE A 24 -10.23 -17.77 -0.04
C PHE A 24 -11.45 -17.04 -0.63
N SER A 25 -12.47 -16.79 0.19
CA SER A 25 -13.70 -16.14 -0.28
C SER A 25 -13.49 -14.64 -0.46
N VAL A 26 -14.06 -14.04 -1.51
CA VAL A 26 -14.13 -12.55 -1.62
C VAL A 26 -14.77 -11.92 -0.39
N ASN A 27 -15.64 -12.66 0.31
CA ASN A 27 -16.24 -12.20 1.57
C ASN A 27 -15.22 -12.02 2.70
N ASP A 28 -14.06 -12.67 2.68
CA ASP A 28 -13.04 -12.55 3.74
C ASP A 28 -12.35 -11.19 3.71
N TYR A 29 -12.45 -10.45 2.59
CA TYR A 29 -12.09 -9.05 2.57
C TYR A 29 -13.03 -8.18 3.42
N LYS A 30 -14.25 -8.64 3.73
CA LYS A 30 -15.22 -7.85 4.49
C LYS A 30 -14.79 -7.74 5.95
N GLY A 31 -14.11 -6.64 6.30
CA GLY A 31 -13.62 -6.38 7.65
C GLY A 31 -12.12 -6.63 7.82
N ALA A 32 -11.42 -6.98 6.75
CA ALA A 32 -9.96 -7.09 6.74
C ALA A 32 -9.27 -5.73 6.99
N GLN A 33 -7.96 -5.76 7.18
CA GLN A 33 -7.18 -4.53 7.25
C GLN A 33 -7.17 -3.84 5.87
N TRP A 34 -7.65 -2.60 5.80
CA TRP A 34 -7.98 -1.95 4.54
C TRP A 34 -6.94 -0.92 4.06
N CYS A 35 -5.75 -0.89 4.65
CA CYS A 35 -4.68 0.05 4.27
C CYS A 35 -4.33 -0.02 2.78
N ASN A 36 -4.18 -1.23 2.22
CA ASN A 36 -3.83 -1.40 0.82
C ASN A 36 -5.05 -1.32 -0.13
N MET A 37 -6.24 -1.66 0.36
CA MET A 37 -7.48 -1.40 -0.37
C MET A 37 -7.67 0.10 -0.60
N PHE A 38 -7.31 0.93 0.38
CA PHE A 38 -7.30 2.39 0.24
C PHE A 38 -6.32 2.87 -0.83
N VAL A 39 -5.09 2.35 -0.85
CA VAL A 39 -4.10 2.71 -1.90
C VAL A 39 -4.56 2.28 -3.29
N SER A 40 -5.08 1.06 -3.43
CA SER A 40 -5.67 0.57 -4.68
C SER A 40 -6.85 1.45 -5.13
N TRP A 41 -7.70 1.85 -4.19
CA TRP A 41 -8.81 2.76 -4.46
C TRP A 41 -8.31 4.11 -4.98
N LEU A 42 -7.25 4.68 -4.39
CA LEU A 42 -6.64 5.92 -4.89
C LEU A 42 -6.14 5.77 -6.33
N GLY A 43 -5.46 4.66 -6.64
CA GLY A 43 -5.02 4.37 -8.02
C GLY A 43 -6.19 4.40 -9.01
N ALA A 44 -7.29 3.70 -8.66
CA ALA A 44 -8.49 3.65 -9.50
C ALA A 44 -9.21 5.01 -9.63
N GLN A 45 -9.29 5.81 -8.57
CA GLN A 45 -9.96 7.12 -8.62
C GLN A 45 -9.16 8.18 -9.36
N THR A 46 -7.83 8.11 -9.28
CA THR A 46 -6.93 9.12 -9.88
C THR A 46 -6.53 8.79 -11.31
N GLY A 47 -6.67 7.52 -11.72
CA GLY A 47 -6.20 7.06 -13.02
C GLY A 47 -4.68 6.96 -13.13
N VAL A 48 -3.95 7.09 -12.01
CA VAL A 48 -2.49 6.95 -11.98
C VAL A 48 -2.12 5.53 -12.42
N LYS A 49 -1.29 5.46 -13.46
CA LYS A 49 -0.82 4.19 -14.01
C LYS A 49 0.25 3.59 -13.12
N ASN A 50 0.35 2.26 -13.16
CA ASN A 50 1.35 1.49 -12.42
C ASN A 50 1.36 1.74 -10.90
N MET A 51 0.23 2.16 -10.31
CA MET A 51 0.04 2.22 -8.86
C MET A 51 -0.11 0.84 -8.23
N GLY A 52 -0.42 -0.19 -9.03
CA GLY A 52 -0.77 -1.53 -8.57
C GLY A 52 -2.19 -1.61 -8.01
N TRP A 53 -2.67 -2.83 -7.80
CA TRP A 53 -4.01 -3.09 -7.29
C TRP A 53 -4.02 -4.37 -6.46
N ASP A 54 -4.04 -4.22 -5.14
CA ASP A 54 -4.03 -5.33 -4.19
C ASP A 54 -4.65 -4.95 -2.84
N ALA A 55 -5.28 -5.93 -2.18
CA ALA A 55 -5.63 -5.85 -0.76
C ALA A 55 -4.47 -6.30 0.13
N TYR A 56 -3.62 -7.21 -0.34
CA TYR A 56 -2.50 -7.75 0.43
C TYR A 56 -1.20 -6.96 0.17
N THR A 57 -0.62 -6.41 1.23
CA THR A 57 0.56 -5.50 1.17
C THR A 57 1.80 -6.17 0.58
N VAL A 58 2.07 -7.41 0.97
CA VAL A 58 3.26 -8.18 0.53
C VAL A 58 3.21 -8.43 -0.98
N GLN A 59 2.03 -8.78 -1.51
CA GLN A 59 1.87 -9.00 -2.95
C GLN A 59 2.03 -7.71 -3.74
N HIS A 60 1.53 -6.60 -3.21
CA HIS A 60 1.66 -5.30 -3.85
C HIS A 60 3.14 -4.87 -3.96
N ALA A 61 3.89 -4.99 -2.87
CA ALA A 61 5.32 -4.73 -2.86
C ALA A 61 6.09 -5.69 -3.79
N THR A 62 5.70 -6.97 -3.80
CA THR A 62 6.27 -7.98 -4.71
C THR A 62 6.01 -7.62 -6.17
N TRP A 63 4.83 -7.13 -6.51
CA TRP A 63 4.50 -6.67 -7.86
C TRP A 63 5.35 -5.47 -8.28
N PHE A 64 5.51 -4.45 -7.42
CA PHE A 64 6.43 -3.34 -7.69
C PHE A 64 7.86 -3.82 -7.93
N LYS A 65 8.34 -4.81 -7.15
CA LYS A 65 9.67 -5.39 -7.34
C LYS A 65 9.80 -6.14 -8.67
N LYS A 66 8.78 -6.93 -9.05
CA LYS A 66 8.76 -7.70 -10.30
C LYS A 66 8.63 -6.83 -11.56
N THR A 67 8.19 -5.58 -11.40
CA THR A 67 7.97 -4.63 -12.50
C THR A 67 9.01 -3.50 -12.51
N ASP A 68 10.15 -3.69 -11.83
CA ASP A 68 11.27 -2.74 -11.76
C ASP A 68 10.86 -1.35 -11.24
N ARG A 69 9.89 -1.32 -10.31
CA ARG A 69 9.31 -0.11 -9.71
C ARG A 69 9.48 -0.05 -8.19
N TRP A 70 10.36 -0.87 -7.65
CA TRP A 70 10.69 -0.88 -6.22
C TRP A 70 12.00 -0.13 -5.95
N GLY A 71 12.07 0.61 -4.84
CA GLY A 71 13.31 1.19 -4.36
C GLY A 71 13.24 1.71 -2.92
N HIS A 72 14.26 2.50 -2.53
CA HIS A 72 14.47 2.92 -1.14
C HIS A 72 14.50 4.43 -0.95
N LYS A 73 14.22 5.21 -1.99
CA LYS A 73 14.15 6.67 -1.92
C LYS A 73 12.71 7.13 -1.79
N PRO A 74 12.35 7.92 -0.76
CA PRO A 74 11.03 8.50 -0.68
C PRO A 74 10.83 9.53 -1.79
N LYS A 75 9.67 9.49 -2.44
CA LYS A 75 9.24 10.45 -3.44
C LYS A 75 7.77 10.79 -3.19
N PRO A 76 7.34 12.06 -3.26
CA PRO A 76 5.90 12.39 -3.23
C PRO A 76 5.13 11.53 -4.22
N GLY A 77 4.01 10.95 -3.81
CA GLY A 77 3.18 10.04 -4.60
C GLY A 77 3.64 8.57 -4.60
N ALA A 78 4.83 8.24 -4.08
CA ALA A 78 5.25 6.85 -3.94
C ALA A 78 4.38 6.11 -2.91
N VAL A 79 4.13 4.82 -3.17
CA VAL A 79 3.54 3.91 -2.19
C VAL A 79 4.64 3.51 -1.21
N VAL A 80 4.47 3.76 0.09
CA VAL A 80 5.44 3.40 1.12
C VAL A 80 4.97 2.18 1.89
N PHE A 81 5.89 1.25 2.16
CA PHE A 81 5.61 -0.01 2.85
C PHE A 81 6.40 -0.09 4.17
N PHE A 82 5.72 -0.48 5.23
CA PHE A 82 6.27 -0.53 6.59
C PHE A 82 6.29 -1.94 7.15
N ASP A 83 7.32 -2.23 7.94
CA ASP A 83 7.45 -3.40 8.82
C ASP A 83 7.67 -2.85 10.23
N TRP A 84 6.74 -3.14 11.13
CA TRP A 84 6.79 -2.61 12.50
C TRP A 84 7.79 -3.32 13.39
N LYS A 85 8.21 -4.52 13.00
CA LYS A 85 9.17 -5.35 13.73
C LYS A 85 10.60 -5.04 13.31
N ASN A 86 10.88 -5.05 12.02
CA ASN A 86 12.25 -4.96 11.49
C ASN A 86 12.52 -3.68 10.70
N GLY A 87 11.47 -2.92 10.31
CA GLY A 87 11.62 -1.65 9.61
C GLY A 87 12.53 -1.74 8.39
N SER A 88 13.53 -0.86 8.32
CA SER A 88 14.51 -0.82 7.22
C SER A 88 15.43 -2.03 7.13
N SER A 89 15.52 -2.84 8.18
CA SER A 89 16.22 -4.13 8.17
C SER A 89 15.29 -5.30 7.78
N GLY A 90 14.00 -5.01 7.57
CA GLY A 90 12.99 -5.97 7.15
C GLY A 90 13.00 -6.24 5.65
N GLY A 91 12.14 -7.18 5.25
CA GLY A 91 11.95 -7.57 3.86
C GLY A 91 10.48 -7.50 3.45
N ILE A 92 10.21 -7.66 2.15
CA ILE A 92 8.85 -7.61 1.61
C ILE A 92 7.88 -8.56 2.33
N GLY A 93 8.34 -9.74 2.75
CA GLY A 93 7.51 -10.71 3.48
C GLY A 93 7.06 -10.27 4.88
N GLY A 94 7.69 -9.24 5.47
CA GLY A 94 7.39 -8.70 6.80
C GLY A 94 6.53 -7.43 6.79
N ILE A 95 5.99 -7.03 5.64
CA ILE A 95 5.25 -5.76 5.53
C ILE A 95 3.89 -5.86 6.25
N ASP A 96 3.70 -4.98 7.23
CA ASP A 96 2.48 -4.85 8.02
C ASP A 96 1.53 -3.77 7.48
N HIS A 97 2.07 -2.72 6.84
CA HIS A 97 1.28 -1.53 6.52
C HIS A 97 1.79 -0.80 5.29
N VAL A 98 0.91 0.04 4.74
CA VAL A 98 1.15 0.79 3.51
C VAL A 98 0.47 2.16 3.55
N GLY A 99 1.08 3.15 2.89
CA GLY A 99 0.48 4.46 2.67
C GLY A 99 1.04 5.16 1.44
N ILE A 100 0.69 6.43 1.27
CA ILE A 100 1.24 7.30 0.21
C ILE A 100 2.17 8.33 0.83
N VAL A 101 3.37 8.48 0.26
CA VAL A 101 4.29 9.56 0.63
C VAL A 101 3.74 10.89 0.14
N VAL A 102 3.56 11.84 1.05
CA VAL A 102 3.25 13.23 0.72
C VAL A 102 4.54 14.02 0.50
N LYS A 103 5.52 13.84 1.40
CA LYS A 103 6.83 14.50 1.30
C LYS A 103 7.91 13.77 2.09
N ASP A 104 9.14 13.90 1.61
CA ASP A 104 10.34 13.71 2.42
C ASP A 104 10.57 14.96 3.28
N ASN A 105 10.75 14.80 4.59
CA ASN A 105 10.97 15.93 5.50
C ASN A 105 12.44 16.32 5.63
N GLY A 106 13.38 15.56 5.03
CA GLY A 106 14.81 15.87 5.06
C GLY A 106 15.50 15.61 6.41
N ASN A 107 14.75 15.18 7.43
CA ASN A 107 15.25 14.94 8.79
C ASN A 107 15.11 13.47 9.22
N GLY A 108 15.25 12.54 8.27
CA GLY A 108 15.05 11.11 8.51
C GLY A 108 13.58 10.69 8.62
N LYS A 109 12.62 11.61 8.43
CA LYS A 109 11.18 11.32 8.50
C LYS A 109 10.48 11.59 7.17
N ILE A 110 9.32 10.99 6.98
CA ILE A 110 8.42 11.24 5.86
C ILE A 110 7.04 11.63 6.39
N THR A 111 6.32 12.44 5.62
CA THR A 111 4.89 12.68 5.85
C THR A 111 4.10 11.83 4.88
N THR A 112 3.06 11.17 5.39
CA THR A 112 2.27 10.18 4.65
C THR A 112 0.77 10.44 4.82
N VAL A 113 -0.02 9.89 3.90
CA VAL A 113 -1.46 9.65 4.07
C VAL A 113 -1.69 8.15 4.05
N GLU A 114 -2.31 7.64 5.11
CA GLU A 114 -2.45 6.21 5.38
C GLU A 114 -3.91 5.87 5.62
N GLY A 115 -4.38 4.77 5.03
CA GLY A 115 -5.67 4.18 5.34
C GLY A 115 -5.54 3.17 6.49
N ASN A 116 -6.62 2.95 7.22
CA ASN A 116 -6.67 2.03 8.35
C ASN A 116 -5.66 2.36 9.48
N THR A 117 -5.33 3.64 9.66
CA THR A 117 -4.62 4.09 10.85
C THR A 117 -5.65 4.48 11.91
N ASP A 118 -5.71 3.70 12.99
CA ASP A 118 -6.78 3.79 14.01
C ASP A 118 -8.18 3.74 13.39
N ASN A 119 -8.36 2.83 12.43
CA ASN A 119 -9.60 2.66 11.65
C ASN A 119 -10.08 3.95 10.94
N ALA A 120 -9.15 4.83 10.54
CA ALA A 120 -9.44 6.04 9.76
C ALA A 120 -8.38 6.31 8.69
N VAL A 121 -8.66 7.26 7.79
CA VAL A 121 -7.64 7.85 6.92
C VAL A 121 -6.94 8.96 7.71
N LYS A 122 -5.63 8.88 7.86
CA LYS A 122 -4.87 9.86 8.64
C LYS A 122 -3.62 10.32 7.91
N LYS A 123 -3.25 11.57 8.16
CA LYS A 123 -1.91 12.08 7.88
C LYS A 123 -0.99 11.67 9.03
N LYS A 124 0.18 11.11 8.72
CA LYS A 124 1.17 10.73 9.72
C LYS A 124 2.54 11.29 9.37
N VAL A 125 3.37 11.43 10.40
CA VAL A 125 4.82 11.58 10.25
C VAL A 125 5.42 10.26 10.71
N ARG A 126 6.18 9.61 9.83
CA ARG A 126 6.77 8.29 10.05
C ARG A 126 8.29 8.40 9.98
N ASP A 127 8.97 7.59 10.77
CA ASP A 127 10.42 7.49 10.69
C ASP A 127 10.82 6.58 9.51
N LYS A 128 11.86 6.97 8.75
CA LYS A 128 12.34 6.16 7.63
C LYS A 128 12.91 4.81 8.10
N SER A 129 13.34 4.70 9.35
CA SER A 129 13.78 3.43 9.95
C SER A 129 12.67 2.38 10.02
N GLN A 130 11.39 2.76 9.89
CA GLN A 130 10.25 1.84 9.87
C GLN A 130 9.91 1.34 8.45
N VAL A 131 10.59 1.85 7.42
CA VAL A 131 10.22 1.65 6.03
C VAL A 131 11.04 0.52 5.41
N VAL A 132 10.37 -0.48 4.85
CA VAL A 132 10.99 -1.55 4.06
C VAL A 132 11.40 -1.03 2.67
N GLY A 133 10.52 -0.25 2.05
CA GLY A 133 10.80 0.40 0.77
C GLY A 133 9.58 1.09 0.16
N TYR A 134 9.71 1.42 -1.11
CA TYR A 134 8.77 2.27 -1.84
C TYR A 134 8.47 1.67 -3.22
N GLY A 135 7.19 1.72 -3.60
CA GLY A 135 6.70 1.48 -4.95
C GLY A 135 6.52 2.79 -5.71
N TYR A 136 6.99 2.84 -6.96
CA TYR A 136 6.96 4.02 -7.81
C TYR A 136 5.90 3.88 -8.91
N PRO A 137 4.74 4.53 -8.78
CA PRO A 137 3.79 4.65 -9.88
C PRO A 137 4.33 5.57 -10.98
N ASP A 138 3.61 5.62 -12.11
CA ASP A 138 3.89 6.61 -13.14
C ASP A 138 3.52 8.00 -12.62
N TYR A 139 4.51 8.89 -12.55
CA TYR A 139 4.31 10.28 -12.16
C TYR A 139 3.65 11.06 -13.30
N ALA A 140 2.79 12.02 -12.95
CA ALA A 140 2.34 13.00 -13.91
C ALA A 140 3.56 13.74 -14.48
N SER A 141 3.61 13.85 -15.81
CA SER A 141 4.60 14.61 -16.57
C SER A 141 4.28 16.10 -16.58
#